data_AF-A0A9D1Q8S3-F1
#
_entry.id   AF-A0A9D1Q8S3-F1
#
_cell.length_a   1.000
_cell.length_b   1.000
_cell.length_c   1.000
_cell.angle_alpha   90.00
_cell.angle_beta   90.00
_cell.angle_gamma   90.00
#
_symmetry.space_group_name_H-M   'P 1'
#
loop_
_entity.id
_entity.type
_entity.pdbx_description
1 polymer ?
#
loop_
_entity_poly.entity_id
_entity_poly.type
_entity_poly.pdbx_seq_one_letter_code
_entity_poly.pdbx_strand_id
1 'polypeptide(L)'
;MDQNRFLFFRRTLCAVCAFALVLSLTAPAAHAANEAVPADTELTQAQAAAMAEADAAVSELLDSSGYAAMTVDERQAAAEAQLKQLAGEGLVQPGSIRYDEENGMVSFSYDCGVLGGILLTDWEDEPFVDLPLAMPEELPGPLDAENDVMPLGNAIIYYAFDDTVNSTRYPNYLTMQEAWNGWGLATTIDTDVTVADLRHMDDYDLCVLSTHGAYYTYTTGWLFKQVRTAPVLLLREESSFWDDLRYGFDLLTHRVIKVNGDYCITPDFFAAAYRGGRLEGTMVFSETCEFFGGSNILDLSMSNALLDAGARAVVGFVNNVYAVYSRSMLWGTVNQLIMGK
;
A
#
# COMPACT_ATOMS: atom_id res chain seq x y z
N MET A 1 15.13 66.65 19.43
CA MET A 1 15.56 65.33 18.95
C MET A 1 16.35 64.71 20.10
N ASP A 2 15.93 63.68 20.84
CA ASP A 2 15.34 62.42 20.37
C ASP A 2 14.69 61.59 21.51
N GLN A 3 14.02 62.21 22.50
CA GLN A 3 13.36 61.46 23.59
C GLN A 3 11.90 61.05 23.30
N ASN A 4 11.18 61.78 22.44
CA ASN A 4 9.79 61.42 22.09
C ASN A 4 9.69 60.30 21.03
N ARG A 5 10.74 60.05 20.25
CA ARG A 5 10.79 58.92 19.29
C ARG A 5 11.06 57.58 19.98
N PHE A 6 11.84 57.59 21.07
CA PHE A 6 12.10 56.39 21.87
C PHE A 6 10.89 55.92 22.68
N LEU A 7 10.07 56.84 23.21
CA LEU A 7 8.83 56.50 23.92
C LEU A 7 7.74 55.98 22.96
N PHE A 8 7.70 56.48 21.73
CA PHE A 8 6.81 55.96 20.69
C PHE A 8 7.21 54.54 20.25
N PHE A 9 8.51 54.31 20.01
CA PHE A 9 9.03 52.98 19.65
C PHE A 9 8.86 51.94 20.75
N ARG A 10 9.01 52.33 22.03
CA ARG A 10 8.83 51.42 23.16
C ARG A 10 7.36 51.05 23.40
N ARG A 11 6.42 51.95 23.08
CA ARG A 11 4.97 51.69 23.12
C ARG A 11 4.51 50.82 21.96
N THR A 12 5.07 50.98 20.76
CA THR A 12 4.75 50.13 19.61
C THR A 12 5.37 48.73 19.72
N LEU A 13 6.60 48.58 20.22
CA LEU A 13 7.20 47.26 20.45
C LEU A 13 6.45 46.46 21.54
N CYS A 14 6.00 47.13 22.61
CA CYS A 14 5.27 46.47 23.70
C CYS A 14 3.85 46.06 23.28
N ALA A 15 3.20 46.85 22.41
CA ALA A 15 1.92 46.49 21.80
C ALA A 15 2.04 45.31 20.81
N VAL A 16 3.13 45.21 20.05
CA VAL A 16 3.39 44.10 19.12
C VAL A 16 3.75 42.81 19.87
N CYS A 17 4.52 42.89 20.97
CA CYS A 17 4.77 41.72 21.84
C CYS A 17 3.52 41.28 22.60
N ALA A 18 2.64 42.20 23.02
CA ALA A 18 1.37 41.84 23.64
C ALA A 18 0.39 41.22 22.64
N PHE A 19 0.39 41.65 21.38
CA PHE A 19 -0.41 41.00 20.32
C PHE A 19 0.12 39.61 19.94
N ALA A 20 1.44 39.42 19.92
CA ALA A 20 2.06 38.11 19.69
C ALA A 20 1.84 37.12 20.85
N LEU A 21 1.72 37.61 22.10
CA LEU A 21 1.41 36.78 23.27
C LEU A 21 -0.09 36.48 23.43
N VAL A 22 -0.98 37.34 22.95
CA VAL A 22 -2.43 37.06 22.95
C VAL A 22 -2.83 36.13 21.81
N LEU A 23 -2.12 36.16 20.66
CA LEU A 23 -2.27 35.18 19.57
C LEU A 23 -1.67 33.79 19.88
N SER A 24 -0.89 33.65 20.97
CA SER A 24 -0.35 32.36 21.44
C SER A 24 -1.06 31.80 22.68
N LEU A 25 -2.13 32.46 23.15
CA LEU A 25 -2.94 32.01 24.30
C LEU A 25 -4.43 31.80 23.97
N THR A 26 -4.80 31.86 22.70
CA THR A 26 -6.10 31.37 22.20
C THR A 26 -5.87 30.31 21.12
N ALA A 27 -5.17 29.23 21.48
CA ALA A 27 -5.54 27.96 20.90
C ALA A 27 -6.84 27.55 21.62
N PRO A 28 -8.02 27.56 20.96
CA PRO A 28 -8.99 26.58 21.39
C PRO A 28 -8.26 25.26 21.20
N ALA A 29 -8.14 24.48 22.28
CA ALA A 29 -7.87 23.07 22.15
C ALA A 29 -8.93 22.53 21.19
N ALA A 30 -8.60 22.48 19.90
CA ALA A 30 -9.27 21.66 18.92
C ALA A 30 -8.88 20.22 19.24
N HIS A 31 -9.24 19.76 20.44
CA HIS A 31 -9.92 18.49 20.49
C HIS A 31 -11.13 18.68 19.59
N ALA A 32 -10.97 18.32 18.33
CA ALA A 32 -12.08 17.82 17.57
C ALA A 32 -12.57 16.59 18.35
N ALA A 33 -13.42 16.85 19.35
CA ALA A 33 -14.51 15.97 19.65
C ALA A 33 -15.24 15.85 18.32
N ASN A 34 -14.97 14.76 17.62
CA ASN A 34 -15.66 14.39 16.40
C ASN A 34 -17.08 14.00 16.82
N GLU A 35 -17.90 14.99 17.19
CA GLU A 35 -19.32 14.81 17.40
C GLU A 35 -20.02 14.95 16.05
N ALA A 36 -20.78 13.91 15.75
CA ALA A 36 -21.58 13.63 14.56
C ALA A 36 -20.79 13.20 13.31
N VAL A 37 -20.46 11.90 13.25
CA VAL A 37 -20.43 11.13 12.00
C VAL A 37 -21.88 10.85 11.61
N PRO A 38 -22.44 11.38 10.50
CA PRO A 38 -23.77 10.98 10.06
C PRO A 38 -23.72 10.09 8.81
N ALA A 39 -24.42 8.95 8.93
CA ALA A 39 -24.83 7.96 7.93
C ALA A 39 -23.74 7.01 7.36
N ASP A 40 -23.94 5.73 7.71
CA ASP A 40 -23.34 4.49 7.22
C ASP A 40 -21.82 4.30 7.43
N THR A 41 -21.43 4.02 8.67
CA THR A 41 -20.11 3.46 9.01
C THR A 41 -19.95 1.98 8.67
N GLU A 42 -20.99 1.35 8.14
CA GLU A 42 -21.00 -0.08 7.79
C GLU A 42 -21.51 -0.25 6.36
N LEU A 43 -20.76 -1.03 5.57
CA LEU A 43 -21.17 -1.42 4.23
C LEU A 43 -22.38 -2.34 4.34
N THR A 44 -23.49 -1.95 3.73
CA THR A 44 -24.73 -2.75 3.74
C THR A 44 -24.65 -3.92 2.76
N GLN A 45 -25.43 -4.97 2.98
CA GLN A 45 -25.57 -6.08 2.04
C GLN A 45 -26.03 -5.63 0.65
N ALA A 46 -26.88 -4.59 0.57
CA ALA A 46 -27.32 -4.05 -0.70
C ALA A 46 -26.17 -3.36 -1.45
N GLN A 47 -25.33 -2.61 -0.75
CA GLN A 47 -24.14 -1.99 -1.34
C GLN A 47 -23.11 -3.05 -1.76
N ALA A 48 -22.86 -4.07 -0.94
CA ALA A 48 -21.98 -5.19 -1.30
C ALA A 48 -22.49 -5.96 -2.53
N ALA A 49 -23.81 -6.20 -2.63
CA ALA A 49 -24.41 -6.84 -3.80
C ALA A 49 -24.26 -5.97 -5.07
N ALA A 50 -24.43 -4.66 -4.95
CA ALA A 50 -24.24 -3.73 -6.07
C ALA A 50 -22.77 -3.67 -6.52
N MET A 51 -21.81 -3.73 -5.59
CA MET A 51 -20.39 -3.84 -5.96
C MET A 51 -20.11 -5.16 -6.68
N ALA A 52 -20.60 -6.28 -6.16
CA ALA A 52 -20.44 -7.59 -6.79
C ALA A 52 -21.06 -7.66 -8.20
N GLU A 53 -22.17 -6.94 -8.46
CA GLU A 53 -22.75 -6.82 -9.80
C GLU A 53 -21.84 -6.03 -10.75
N ALA A 54 -21.27 -4.91 -10.28
CA ALA A 54 -20.29 -4.15 -11.05
C ALA A 54 -19.02 -4.95 -11.34
N ASP A 55 -18.51 -5.67 -10.33
CA ASP A 55 -17.32 -6.52 -10.45
C ASP A 55 -17.55 -7.63 -11.46
N ALA A 56 -18.70 -8.32 -11.40
CA ALA A 56 -19.04 -9.36 -12.36
C ALA A 56 -19.04 -8.85 -13.81
N ALA A 57 -19.56 -7.65 -14.05
CA ALA A 57 -19.57 -7.03 -15.38
C ALA A 57 -18.16 -6.62 -15.85
N VAL A 58 -17.30 -6.17 -14.93
CA VAL A 58 -15.89 -5.88 -15.23
C VAL A 58 -15.14 -7.19 -15.53
N SER A 59 -15.30 -8.22 -14.71
CA SER A 59 -14.68 -9.54 -14.93
C SER A 59 -15.12 -10.13 -16.27
N GLU A 60 -16.41 -10.06 -16.64
CA GLU A 60 -16.89 -10.53 -17.96
C GLU A 60 -16.18 -9.81 -19.12
N LEU A 61 -15.91 -8.50 -18.99
CA LEU A 61 -15.14 -7.76 -19.97
C LEU A 61 -13.69 -8.28 -20.05
N LEU A 62 -13.00 -8.37 -18.90
CA LEU A 62 -11.59 -8.75 -18.82
C LEU A 62 -11.34 -10.19 -19.30
N ASP A 63 -12.26 -11.10 -18.97
CA ASP A 63 -12.22 -12.52 -19.36
C ASP A 63 -12.67 -12.76 -20.81
N SER A 64 -13.17 -11.74 -21.50
CA SER A 64 -13.64 -11.90 -22.87
C SER A 64 -12.48 -12.22 -23.81
N SER A 65 -12.69 -13.19 -24.71
CA SER A 65 -11.66 -13.60 -25.68
C SER A 65 -11.21 -12.44 -26.60
N GLY A 66 -12.04 -11.40 -26.74
CA GLY A 66 -11.71 -10.19 -27.48
C GLY A 66 -10.74 -9.28 -26.73
N TYR A 67 -10.87 -9.18 -25.41
CA TYR A 67 -10.09 -8.25 -24.58
C TYR A 67 -8.59 -8.59 -24.57
N ALA A 68 -8.26 -9.88 -24.47
CA ALA A 68 -6.87 -10.34 -24.54
C ALA A 68 -6.17 -9.92 -25.86
N ALA A 69 -6.91 -9.84 -26.97
CA ALA A 69 -6.37 -9.45 -28.28
C ALA A 69 -6.38 -7.93 -28.53
N MET A 70 -7.00 -7.13 -27.67
CA MET A 70 -7.06 -5.67 -27.79
C MET A 70 -5.71 -5.04 -27.46
N THR A 71 -5.41 -3.95 -28.15
CA THR A 71 -4.36 -2.99 -27.78
C THR A 71 -4.71 -2.30 -26.45
N VAL A 72 -3.73 -1.71 -25.76
CA VAL A 72 -3.97 -0.97 -24.50
C VAL A 72 -4.99 0.15 -24.68
N ASP A 73 -4.94 0.89 -25.80
CA ASP A 73 -5.92 1.94 -26.12
C ASP A 73 -7.34 1.38 -26.31
N GLU A 74 -7.48 0.22 -26.95
CA GLU A 74 -8.77 -0.46 -27.11
C GLU A 74 -9.29 -0.99 -25.78
N ARG A 75 -8.41 -1.55 -24.93
CA ARG A 75 -8.73 -1.98 -23.57
C ARG A 75 -9.18 -0.82 -22.71
N GLN A 76 -8.51 0.34 -22.80
CA GLN A 76 -8.91 1.57 -22.12
C GLN A 76 -10.32 1.98 -22.55
N ALA A 77 -10.55 2.08 -23.87
CA ALA A 77 -11.84 2.49 -24.40
C ALA A 77 -12.97 1.54 -23.98
N ALA A 78 -12.70 0.23 -23.97
CA ALA A 78 -13.66 -0.78 -23.52
C ALA A 78 -13.95 -0.68 -22.01
N ALA A 79 -12.91 -0.55 -21.17
CA ALA A 79 -13.05 -0.38 -19.73
C ALA A 79 -13.86 0.88 -19.39
N GLU A 80 -13.54 2.02 -20.02
CA GLU A 80 -14.30 3.25 -19.83
C GLU A 80 -15.76 3.12 -20.31
N ALA A 81 -16.01 2.41 -21.41
CA ALA A 81 -17.36 2.21 -21.92
C ALA A 81 -18.19 1.35 -20.96
N GLN A 82 -17.61 0.27 -20.43
CA GLN A 82 -18.23 -0.59 -19.42
C GLN A 82 -18.55 0.19 -18.14
N LEU A 83 -17.60 0.96 -17.63
CA LEU A 83 -17.81 1.79 -16.44
C LEU A 83 -18.86 2.90 -16.66
N LYS A 84 -18.93 3.48 -17.87
CA LYS A 84 -19.99 4.46 -18.22
C LYS A 84 -21.37 3.81 -18.27
N GLN A 85 -21.47 2.55 -18.72
CA GLN A 85 -22.72 1.79 -18.65
C GLN A 85 -23.13 1.54 -17.20
N LEU A 86 -22.22 1.00 -16.38
CA LEU A 86 -22.44 0.75 -14.94
C LEU A 86 -22.84 2.03 -14.19
N ALA A 87 -22.31 3.17 -14.61
CA ALA A 87 -22.71 4.46 -14.08
C ALA A 87 -24.14 4.88 -14.48
N GLY A 88 -24.60 4.49 -15.68
CA GLY A 88 -25.99 4.67 -16.10
C GLY A 88 -26.97 3.76 -15.35
N GLU A 89 -26.48 2.62 -14.85
CA GLU A 89 -27.23 1.65 -14.04
C GLU A 89 -27.23 1.99 -12.53
N GLY A 90 -26.42 2.97 -12.12
CA GLY A 90 -26.31 3.40 -10.72
C GLY A 90 -25.39 2.53 -9.86
N LEU A 91 -24.48 1.79 -10.47
CA LEU A 91 -23.50 0.95 -9.77
C LEU A 91 -22.14 1.66 -9.61
N VAL A 92 -21.84 2.61 -10.49
CA VAL A 92 -20.61 3.44 -10.49
C VAL A 92 -20.97 4.93 -10.48
N GLN A 93 -20.17 5.76 -9.83
CA GLN A 93 -20.41 7.21 -9.83
C GLN A 93 -20.01 7.83 -11.20
N PRO A 94 -20.94 8.48 -11.95
CA PRO A 94 -20.68 8.93 -13.33
C PRO A 94 -19.50 9.88 -13.53
N GLY A 95 -19.14 10.65 -12.51
CA GLY A 95 -18.02 11.61 -12.55
C GLY A 95 -16.72 11.12 -11.91
N SER A 96 -16.63 9.83 -11.57
CA SER A 96 -15.48 9.24 -10.88
C SER A 96 -14.44 8.61 -11.82
N ILE A 97 -14.83 8.25 -13.05
CA ILE A 97 -14.01 7.48 -13.99
C ILE A 97 -12.82 8.31 -14.47
N ARG A 98 -11.61 7.78 -14.34
CA ARG A 98 -10.37 8.46 -14.75
C ARG A 98 -9.35 7.47 -15.27
N TYR A 99 -8.67 7.85 -16.34
CA TYR A 99 -7.51 7.13 -16.84
C TYR A 99 -6.23 7.75 -16.28
N ASP A 100 -5.38 6.88 -15.74
CA ASP A 100 -4.02 7.16 -15.34
C ASP A 100 -3.08 6.54 -16.38
N GLU A 101 -2.49 7.39 -17.22
CA GLU A 101 -1.62 6.97 -18.32
C GLU A 101 -0.30 6.38 -17.83
N GLU A 102 0.20 6.84 -16.68
CA GLU A 102 1.47 6.37 -16.11
C GLU A 102 1.34 4.92 -15.64
N ASN A 103 0.21 4.59 -15.01
CA ASN A 103 -0.04 3.28 -14.42
C ASN A 103 -0.82 2.35 -15.34
N GLY A 104 -1.30 2.83 -16.49
CA GLY A 104 -2.17 2.06 -17.38
C GLY A 104 -3.45 1.60 -16.67
N MET A 105 -4.03 2.44 -15.80
CA MET A 105 -5.18 2.08 -14.96
C MET A 105 -6.35 3.03 -15.18
N VAL A 106 -7.57 2.48 -15.22
CA VAL A 106 -8.82 3.25 -15.17
C VAL A 106 -9.41 3.13 -13.76
N SER A 107 -9.35 4.21 -12.97
CA SER A 107 -9.93 4.27 -11.64
C SER A 107 -11.37 4.78 -11.66
N PHE A 108 -12.17 4.36 -10.68
CA PHE A 108 -13.55 4.77 -10.50
C PHE A 108 -13.98 4.66 -9.02
N SER A 109 -15.19 5.10 -8.71
CA SER A 109 -15.83 4.86 -7.42
C SER A 109 -17.15 4.15 -7.63
N TYR A 110 -17.40 3.08 -6.87
CA TYR A 110 -18.72 2.46 -6.78
C TYR A 110 -19.72 3.49 -6.24
N ASP A 111 -21.01 3.28 -6.47
CA ASP A 111 -22.06 4.23 -6.02
C ASP A 111 -21.98 4.52 -4.51
N CYS A 112 -21.70 3.49 -3.72
CA CYS A 112 -21.50 3.57 -2.26
C CYS A 112 -20.24 4.33 -1.82
N GLY A 113 -19.37 4.75 -2.74
CA GLY A 113 -18.16 5.53 -2.46
C GLY A 113 -16.90 4.72 -2.22
N VAL A 114 -16.97 3.38 -2.28
CA VAL A 114 -15.79 2.51 -2.32
C VAL A 114 -14.99 2.80 -3.61
N LEU A 115 -13.67 2.65 -3.54
CA LEU A 115 -12.75 2.91 -4.65
C LEU A 115 -12.47 1.64 -5.44
N GLY A 116 -12.60 1.74 -6.76
CA GLY A 116 -12.40 0.66 -7.72
C GLY A 116 -11.36 1.02 -8.79
N GLY A 117 -10.75 0.05 -9.44
CA GLY A 117 -9.82 0.26 -10.55
C GLY A 117 -9.79 -0.90 -11.54
N ILE A 118 -9.43 -0.60 -12.79
CA ILE A 118 -9.19 -1.57 -13.84
C ILE A 118 -7.78 -1.36 -14.37
N LEU A 119 -6.87 -2.30 -14.12
CA LEU A 119 -5.57 -2.30 -14.78
C LEU A 119 -5.70 -2.89 -16.18
N LEU A 120 -5.16 -2.18 -17.18
CA LEU A 120 -5.35 -2.51 -18.60
C LEU A 120 -4.32 -3.52 -19.15
N THR A 121 -3.21 -3.70 -18.46
CA THR A 121 -2.15 -4.63 -18.82
C THR A 121 -2.02 -5.70 -17.75
N ASP A 122 -1.84 -6.95 -18.18
CA ASP A 122 -1.47 -8.00 -17.26
C ASP A 122 -0.08 -7.71 -16.70
N TRP A 123 0.15 -8.11 -15.46
CA TRP A 123 1.46 -7.99 -14.83
C TRP A 123 2.45 -8.87 -15.59
N GLU A 124 3.48 -8.26 -16.18
CA GLU A 124 4.38 -8.98 -17.10
C GLU A 124 4.98 -10.25 -16.47
N ASP A 125 4.87 -11.36 -17.21
CA ASP A 125 5.65 -12.56 -16.96
C ASP A 125 7.11 -12.30 -17.31
N GLU A 126 7.94 -12.09 -16.29
CA GLU A 126 9.37 -11.98 -16.51
C GLU A 126 9.96 -13.38 -16.82
N PRO A 127 10.85 -13.48 -17.82
CA PRO A 127 11.56 -14.72 -18.09
C PRO A 127 12.35 -15.14 -16.84
N PHE A 128 12.44 -16.46 -16.60
CA PHE A 128 13.27 -16.99 -15.52
C PHE A 128 14.71 -16.52 -15.71
N VAL A 129 15.18 -15.71 -14.76
CA VAL A 129 16.57 -15.34 -14.61
C VAL A 129 17.05 -15.98 -13.32
N ASP A 130 18.02 -16.87 -13.46
CA ASP A 130 18.71 -17.46 -12.33
C ASP A 130 19.39 -16.32 -11.55
N LEU A 131 18.91 -16.07 -10.34
CA LEU A 131 19.53 -15.14 -9.43
C LEU A 131 20.81 -15.81 -8.94
N PRO A 132 22.00 -15.20 -9.14
CA PRO A 132 23.15 -15.60 -8.37
C PRO A 132 22.92 -15.09 -6.94
N LEU A 133 22.10 -15.80 -6.16
CA LEU A 133 22.08 -15.74 -4.70
C LEU A 133 23.41 -16.29 -4.20
N ALA A 134 24.51 -15.62 -4.55
CA ALA A 134 25.82 -15.99 -4.08
C ALA A 134 25.80 -15.80 -2.57
N MET A 135 26.18 -16.86 -1.85
CA MET A 135 26.41 -16.73 -0.42
C MET A 135 27.60 -15.78 -0.25
N PRO A 136 27.48 -14.72 0.55
CA PRO A 136 28.65 -13.98 1.01
C PRO A 136 29.68 -14.95 1.59
N GLU A 137 30.94 -14.91 1.13
CA GLU A 137 32.00 -15.82 1.61
C GLU A 137 32.22 -15.74 3.14
N GLU A 138 31.80 -14.63 3.73
CA GLU A 138 31.96 -14.31 5.15
C GLU A 138 30.78 -14.80 6.02
N LEU A 139 29.67 -15.25 5.41
CA LEU A 139 28.58 -15.87 6.15
C LEU A 139 29.10 -17.23 6.65
N PRO A 140 29.10 -17.48 7.98
CA PRO A 140 29.39 -18.82 8.48
C PRO A 140 28.40 -19.82 7.86
N GLY A 141 28.82 -21.08 7.73
CA GLY A 141 27.89 -22.16 7.35
C GLY A 141 26.66 -22.18 8.27
N PRO A 142 25.58 -22.90 7.90
CA PRO A 142 24.41 -23.06 8.76
C PRO A 142 24.83 -23.36 10.20
N LEU A 143 24.16 -22.74 11.17
CA LEU A 143 24.47 -22.92 12.59
C LEU A 143 24.43 -24.42 12.91
N ASP A 144 25.44 -24.93 13.61
CA ASP A 144 25.44 -26.33 14.03
C ASP A 144 24.32 -26.56 15.06
N ALA A 145 23.81 -27.80 15.12
CA ALA A 145 22.74 -28.16 16.05
C ALA A 145 23.18 -28.19 17.53
N GLU A 146 24.47 -27.97 17.80
CA GLU A 146 25.08 -28.05 19.15
C GLU A 146 25.25 -26.67 19.80
N ASN A 147 25.32 -25.59 19.04
CA ASN A 147 25.18 -24.25 19.57
C ASN A 147 23.70 -24.01 19.88
N ASP A 148 23.38 -23.78 21.16
CA ASP A 148 22.09 -23.21 21.58
C ASP A 148 21.78 -22.02 20.66
N VAL A 149 20.88 -22.24 19.71
CA VAL A 149 20.52 -21.28 18.65
C VAL A 149 20.10 -20.01 19.37
N MET A 150 20.90 -18.94 19.30
CA MET A 150 20.34 -17.62 19.63
C MET A 150 19.40 -17.29 18.47
N PRO A 151 18.07 -17.34 18.65
CA PRO A 151 17.18 -16.93 17.58
C PRO A 151 17.49 -15.47 17.25
N LEU A 152 17.82 -15.19 15.98
CA LEU A 152 18.06 -13.83 15.50
C LEU A 152 16.76 -13.02 15.43
N GLY A 153 15.63 -13.72 15.44
CA GLY A 153 14.28 -13.18 15.32
C GLY A 153 13.42 -14.07 14.44
N ASN A 154 12.28 -13.54 14.03
CA ASN A 154 11.41 -14.15 13.02
C ASN A 154 11.18 -13.22 11.82
N ALA A 155 10.85 -13.82 10.69
CA ALA A 155 10.54 -13.12 9.45
C ALA A 155 9.30 -13.73 8.78
N ILE A 156 8.56 -12.88 8.09
CA ILE A 156 7.48 -13.27 7.18
C ILE A 156 7.75 -12.69 5.80
N ILE A 157 7.56 -13.52 4.78
CA ILE A 157 7.51 -13.09 3.37
C ILE A 157 6.04 -13.19 2.94
N TYR A 158 5.43 -12.04 2.72
CA TYR A 158 4.10 -11.93 2.11
C TYR A 158 4.27 -11.98 0.58
N TYR A 159 4.12 -13.17 0.01
CA TYR A 159 4.30 -13.45 -1.41
C TYR A 159 2.98 -13.31 -2.16
N ALA A 160 2.79 -12.19 -2.86
CA ALA A 160 1.60 -11.88 -3.65
C ALA A 160 1.93 -11.44 -5.09
N PHE A 161 3.04 -11.91 -5.66
CA PHE A 161 3.44 -11.58 -7.04
C PHE A 161 2.69 -12.41 -8.09
N ASP A 162 2.64 -13.73 -7.93
CA ASP A 162 2.07 -14.64 -8.94
C ASP A 162 1.61 -15.95 -8.31
N ASP A 163 1.02 -16.82 -9.13
CA ASP A 163 0.74 -18.19 -8.74
C ASP A 163 2.06 -18.96 -8.62
N THR A 164 2.28 -19.54 -7.44
CA THR A 164 3.45 -20.39 -7.16
C THR A 164 3.61 -21.54 -8.17
N VAL A 165 2.51 -21.98 -8.79
CA VAL A 165 2.52 -22.98 -9.85
C VAL A 165 3.15 -22.40 -11.13
N ASN A 166 4.32 -22.91 -11.49
CA ASN A 166 5.17 -22.43 -12.61
C ASN A 166 5.78 -21.03 -12.42
N SER A 167 5.73 -20.48 -11.21
CA SER A 167 6.40 -19.22 -10.90
C SER A 167 7.90 -19.31 -11.16
N THR A 168 8.43 -18.33 -11.89
CA THR A 168 9.87 -18.13 -12.06
C THR A 168 10.49 -17.39 -10.86
N ARG A 169 9.66 -16.85 -9.96
CA ARG A 169 10.04 -16.01 -8.84
C ARG A 169 10.07 -16.80 -7.54
N TYR A 170 9.00 -17.54 -7.24
CA TYR A 170 8.78 -18.27 -5.99
C TYR A 170 9.94 -19.16 -5.52
N PRO A 171 10.61 -19.96 -6.39
CA PRO A 171 11.72 -20.81 -5.94
C PRO A 171 12.86 -20.07 -5.24
N ASN A 172 13.08 -18.80 -5.55
CA ASN A 172 14.10 -17.99 -4.91
C ASN A 172 13.78 -17.74 -3.44
N TYR A 173 12.51 -17.49 -3.11
CA TYR A 173 12.08 -17.26 -1.74
C TYR A 173 12.20 -18.51 -0.88
N LEU A 174 11.97 -19.70 -1.46
CA LEU A 174 12.25 -20.97 -0.79
C LEU A 174 13.73 -21.13 -0.45
N THR A 175 14.63 -20.78 -1.38
CA THR A 175 16.07 -20.75 -1.12
C THR A 175 16.41 -19.77 0.01
N MET A 176 15.80 -18.58 0.01
CA MET A 176 16.02 -17.60 1.08
C MET A 176 15.54 -18.12 2.45
N GLN A 177 14.34 -18.69 2.50
CA GLN A 177 13.77 -19.28 3.70
C GLN A 177 14.65 -20.40 4.26
N GLU A 178 15.11 -21.33 3.43
CA GLU A 178 15.97 -22.43 3.87
C GLU A 178 17.29 -21.90 4.48
N ALA A 179 17.93 -20.94 3.81
CA ALA A 179 19.17 -20.35 4.27
C ALA A 179 18.99 -19.54 5.57
N TRP A 180 17.99 -18.65 5.63
CA TRP A 180 17.72 -17.82 6.81
C TRP A 180 17.32 -18.65 8.02
N ASN A 181 16.52 -19.70 7.84
CA ASN A 181 16.23 -20.67 8.90
C ASN A 181 17.51 -21.35 9.39
N GLY A 182 18.41 -21.75 8.49
CA GLY A 182 19.71 -22.34 8.82
C GLY A 182 20.64 -21.40 9.60
N TRP A 183 20.44 -20.09 9.51
CA TRP A 183 21.19 -19.08 10.26
C TRP A 183 20.46 -18.51 11.48
N GLY A 184 19.30 -19.09 11.85
CA GLY A 184 18.58 -18.74 13.07
C GLY A 184 17.57 -17.59 12.93
N LEU A 185 17.27 -17.13 11.71
CA LEU A 185 16.13 -16.25 11.42
C LEU A 185 14.92 -17.09 11.00
N ALA A 186 13.97 -17.27 11.92
CA ALA A 186 12.81 -18.13 11.71
C ALA A 186 11.87 -17.51 10.65
N THR A 187 11.94 -18.01 9.42
CA THR A 187 11.30 -17.41 8.25
C THR A 187 10.08 -18.21 7.79
N THR A 188 8.94 -17.54 7.72
CA THR A 188 7.69 -18.05 7.14
C THR A 188 7.46 -17.41 5.76
N ILE A 189 6.87 -18.14 4.83
CA ILE A 189 6.37 -17.60 3.57
C ILE A 189 4.87 -17.82 3.56
N ASP A 190 4.12 -16.75 3.32
CA ASP A 190 2.69 -16.77 3.06
C ASP A 190 2.47 -16.50 1.58
N THR A 191 1.80 -17.44 0.90
CA THR A 191 1.52 -17.39 -0.55
C THR A 191 0.07 -17.05 -0.87
N ASP A 192 -0.78 -16.97 0.16
CA ASP A 192 -2.21 -16.69 0.05
C ASP A 192 -2.54 -15.41 0.84
N VAL A 193 -1.72 -14.37 0.64
CA VAL A 193 -1.72 -13.14 1.43
C VAL A 193 -3.07 -12.42 1.37
N THR A 194 -3.68 -12.23 2.53
CA THR A 194 -4.93 -11.48 2.68
C THR A 194 -4.74 -10.12 3.35
N VAL A 195 -5.74 -9.24 3.22
CA VAL A 195 -5.89 -8.00 4.00
C VAL A 195 -5.81 -8.31 5.50
N ALA A 196 -6.33 -9.47 5.95
CA ALA A 196 -6.29 -9.88 7.34
C ALA A 196 -4.87 -10.23 7.80
N ASP A 197 -4.07 -10.92 6.99
CA ASP A 197 -2.69 -11.30 7.33
C ASP A 197 -1.80 -10.07 7.51
N LEU A 198 -2.03 -9.03 6.70
CA LEU A 198 -1.33 -7.75 6.81
C LEU A 198 -1.71 -6.94 8.06
N ARG A 199 -2.64 -7.41 8.91
CA ARG A 199 -2.90 -6.85 10.25
C ARG A 199 -2.04 -7.46 11.35
N HIS A 200 -1.25 -8.49 11.01
CA HIS A 200 -0.42 -9.27 11.93
C HIS A 200 1.08 -9.14 11.64
N MET A 201 1.49 -8.05 10.98
CA MET A 201 2.90 -7.74 10.76
C MET A 201 3.64 -7.45 12.08
N ASP A 202 2.92 -7.04 13.14
CA ASP A 202 3.47 -6.82 14.48
C ASP A 202 3.87 -8.12 15.20
N ASP A 203 3.55 -9.28 14.62
CA ASP A 203 4.02 -10.59 15.11
C ASP A 203 5.45 -10.92 14.63
N TYR A 204 6.05 -10.09 13.76
CA TYR A 204 7.34 -10.36 13.12
C TYR A 204 8.39 -9.25 13.29
N ASP A 205 9.66 -9.65 13.45
CA ASP A 205 10.81 -8.72 13.48
C ASP A 205 11.15 -8.18 12.08
N LEU A 206 10.94 -8.99 11.04
CA LEU A 206 11.10 -8.61 9.63
C LEU A 206 9.87 -9.01 8.81
N CYS A 207 9.25 -8.03 8.17
CA CYS A 207 8.21 -8.26 7.17
C CYS A 207 8.74 -7.95 5.77
N VAL A 208 8.66 -8.92 4.86
CA VAL A 208 8.96 -8.73 3.44
C VAL A 208 7.66 -8.66 2.66
N LEU A 209 7.42 -7.55 1.97
CA LEU A 209 6.27 -7.36 1.08
C LEU A 209 6.72 -7.62 -0.36
N SER A 210 6.36 -8.79 -0.87
CA SER A 210 6.68 -9.23 -2.24
C SER A 210 5.40 -9.21 -3.07
N THR A 211 4.95 -8.00 -3.42
CA THR A 211 3.67 -7.76 -4.09
C THR A 211 3.85 -6.88 -5.34
N HIS A 212 2.86 -6.87 -6.22
CA HIS A 212 2.76 -5.81 -7.24
C HIS A 212 2.41 -4.47 -6.60
N GLY A 213 2.79 -3.40 -7.30
CA GLY A 213 2.57 -2.02 -6.88
C GLY A 213 2.08 -1.19 -8.06
N ALA A 214 1.28 -0.18 -7.76
CA ALA A 214 0.82 0.81 -8.71
C ALA A 214 0.48 2.11 -7.96
N TYR A 215 0.28 3.19 -8.71
CA TYR A 215 -0.39 4.38 -8.20
C TYR A 215 -1.86 4.39 -8.50
N TYR A 216 -2.65 4.67 -7.48
CA TYR A 216 -4.09 4.83 -7.59
C TYR A 216 -4.50 6.30 -7.55
N THR A 217 -4.99 6.82 -8.68
CA THR A 217 -5.48 8.19 -8.83
C THR A 217 -6.99 8.26 -8.64
N TYR A 218 -7.49 9.06 -7.70
CA TYR A 218 -8.93 9.18 -7.40
C TYR A 218 -9.34 10.59 -7.00
N THR A 219 -10.66 10.79 -6.86
CA THR A 219 -11.22 12.06 -6.40
C THR A 219 -11.77 11.91 -4.99
N THR A 220 -11.36 12.78 -4.07
CA THR A 220 -11.92 12.85 -2.73
C THR A 220 -12.44 14.26 -2.43
N GLY A 221 -13.22 14.39 -1.35
CA GLY A 221 -13.78 15.65 -0.88
C GLY A 221 -15.20 15.90 -1.37
N TRP A 222 -16.10 16.13 -0.41
CA TRP A 222 -17.53 16.35 -0.66
C TRP A 222 -17.85 17.78 -1.12
N LEU A 223 -17.30 18.79 -0.44
CA LEU A 223 -17.55 20.21 -0.75
C LEU A 223 -16.60 20.75 -1.83
N PHE A 224 -15.34 20.31 -1.80
CA PHE A 224 -14.30 20.66 -2.77
C PHE A 224 -13.62 19.39 -3.22
N LYS A 225 -13.90 18.98 -4.46
CA LYS A 225 -13.28 17.80 -5.06
C LYS A 225 -11.79 18.04 -5.29
N GLN A 226 -10.96 17.16 -4.77
CA GLN A 226 -9.51 17.15 -4.96
C GLN A 226 -9.09 15.84 -5.60
N VAL A 227 -8.19 15.94 -6.58
CA VAL A 227 -7.51 14.79 -7.16
C VAL A 227 -6.39 14.36 -6.23
N ARG A 228 -6.33 13.08 -5.91
CA ARG A 228 -5.24 12.47 -5.14
C ARG A 228 -4.71 11.27 -5.89
N THR A 229 -3.44 10.99 -5.66
CA THR A 229 -2.72 9.85 -6.22
C THR A 229 -1.91 9.28 -5.06
N ALA A 230 -1.98 7.98 -4.83
CA ALA A 230 -1.30 7.31 -3.73
C ALA A 230 -0.75 5.94 -4.19
N PRO A 231 0.40 5.51 -3.67
CA PRO A 231 0.91 4.16 -3.93
C PRO A 231 -0.02 3.14 -3.29
N VAL A 232 -0.22 2.00 -3.96
CA VAL A 232 -1.01 0.89 -3.45
C VAL A 232 -0.27 -0.42 -3.59
N LEU A 233 -0.47 -1.32 -2.63
CA LEU A 233 0.00 -2.70 -2.70
C LEU A 233 -1.13 -3.57 -3.23
N LEU A 234 -0.91 -4.29 -4.31
CA LEU A 234 -1.91 -5.19 -4.83
C LEU A 234 -1.72 -6.58 -4.25
N LEU A 235 -2.81 -7.14 -3.72
CA LEU A 235 -2.84 -8.52 -3.24
C LEU A 235 -3.37 -9.44 -4.34
N ARG A 236 -3.33 -10.73 -4.07
CA ARG A 236 -4.01 -11.77 -4.87
C ARG A 236 -5.27 -12.30 -4.17
N GLU A 237 -5.71 -11.63 -3.11
CA GLU A 237 -6.97 -11.94 -2.43
C GLU A 237 -8.12 -11.42 -3.30
N GLU A 238 -8.74 -12.34 -4.04
CA GLU A 238 -9.95 -12.08 -4.81
C GLU A 238 -11.06 -11.59 -3.88
N SER A 239 -11.72 -10.51 -4.29
CA SER A 239 -12.84 -9.96 -3.56
C SER A 239 -14.09 -10.84 -3.70
N SER A 240 -14.85 -10.92 -2.62
CA SER A 240 -16.12 -11.64 -2.60
C SER A 240 -17.19 -10.82 -1.88
N PHE A 241 -18.46 -11.17 -2.09
CA PHE A 241 -19.57 -10.53 -1.38
C PHE A 241 -19.39 -10.56 0.15
N TRP A 242 -18.87 -11.66 0.70
CA TRP A 242 -18.70 -11.80 2.15
C TRP A 242 -17.47 -11.07 2.66
N ASP A 243 -16.40 -11.05 1.89
CA ASP A 243 -15.18 -10.33 2.26
C ASP A 243 -15.36 -8.82 2.12
N ASP A 244 -16.18 -8.36 1.17
CA ASP A 244 -16.57 -6.95 1.06
C ASP A 244 -17.32 -6.49 2.32
N LEU A 245 -18.21 -7.33 2.85
CA LEU A 245 -18.87 -7.03 4.12
C LEU A 245 -17.88 -7.06 5.30
N ARG A 246 -16.95 -8.02 5.31
CA ARG A 246 -15.92 -8.14 6.35
C ARG A 246 -15.00 -6.91 6.39
N TYR A 247 -14.57 -6.43 5.22
CA TYR A 247 -13.70 -5.27 5.06
C TYR A 247 -14.45 -3.97 4.85
N GLY A 248 -15.78 -3.96 5.03
CA GLY A 248 -16.66 -2.86 4.62
C GLY A 248 -16.26 -1.50 5.18
N PHE A 249 -15.79 -1.44 6.43
CA PHE A 249 -15.29 -0.19 7.00
C PHE A 249 -13.98 0.27 6.33
N ASP A 250 -13.05 -0.64 6.07
CA ASP A 250 -11.78 -0.31 5.42
C ASP A 250 -11.99 0.08 3.94
N LEU A 251 -12.95 -0.53 3.26
CA LEU A 251 -13.39 -0.17 1.90
C LEU A 251 -14.02 1.23 1.87
N LEU A 252 -14.96 1.52 2.77
CA LEU A 252 -15.63 2.82 2.86
C LEU A 252 -14.69 3.95 3.30
N THR A 253 -13.61 3.61 4.01
CA THR A 253 -12.59 4.58 4.46
C THR A 253 -11.34 4.60 3.58
N HIS A 254 -11.37 3.92 2.43
CA HIS A 254 -10.32 3.94 1.40
C HIS A 254 -8.96 3.40 1.89
N ARG A 255 -8.98 2.60 2.95
CA ARG A 255 -7.80 1.85 3.45
C ARG A 255 -7.54 0.63 2.58
N VAL A 256 -8.63 0.02 2.15
CA VAL A 256 -8.65 -1.05 1.15
C VAL A 256 -9.41 -0.53 -0.05
N ILE A 257 -8.94 -0.86 -1.23
CA ILE A 257 -9.60 -0.59 -2.51
C ILE A 257 -9.70 -1.87 -3.32
N LYS A 258 -10.43 -1.85 -4.43
CA LYS A 258 -10.58 -3.01 -5.33
C LYS A 258 -9.97 -2.69 -6.69
N VAL A 259 -9.12 -3.55 -7.23
CA VAL A 259 -8.57 -3.41 -8.59
C VAL A 259 -8.64 -4.76 -9.29
N ASN A 260 -9.25 -4.81 -10.48
CA ASN A 260 -9.45 -6.05 -11.25
C ASN A 260 -10.12 -7.20 -10.46
N GLY A 261 -10.92 -6.86 -9.45
CA GLY A 261 -11.57 -7.85 -8.58
C GLY A 261 -10.73 -8.30 -7.39
N ASP A 262 -9.49 -7.85 -7.24
CA ASP A 262 -8.63 -8.13 -6.09
C ASP A 262 -8.58 -6.95 -5.10
N TYR A 263 -8.27 -7.24 -3.83
CA TYR A 263 -8.04 -6.18 -2.84
C TYR A 263 -6.65 -5.54 -3.01
N CYS A 264 -6.60 -4.23 -2.78
CA CYS A 264 -5.34 -3.48 -2.70
C CYS A 264 -5.30 -2.63 -1.43
N ILE A 265 -4.09 -2.48 -0.88
CA ILE A 265 -3.82 -1.82 0.38
C ILE A 265 -3.26 -0.42 0.13
N THR A 266 -3.84 0.57 0.81
CA THR A 266 -3.36 1.95 0.77
C THR A 266 -2.52 2.28 2.02
N PRO A 267 -1.75 3.39 2.03
CA PRO A 267 -1.01 3.81 3.23
C PRO A 267 -1.90 3.96 4.47
N ASP A 268 -3.15 4.40 4.30
CA ASP A 268 -4.08 4.62 5.41
C ASP A 268 -4.46 3.31 6.13
N PHE A 269 -4.36 2.16 5.46
CA PHE A 269 -4.51 0.85 6.11
C PHE A 269 -3.46 0.65 7.19
N PHE A 270 -2.17 0.85 6.87
CA PHE A 270 -1.08 0.64 7.83
C PHE A 270 -1.16 1.65 8.98
N ALA A 271 -1.43 2.92 8.67
CA ALA A 271 -1.61 3.97 9.67
C ALA A 271 -2.76 3.64 10.64
N ALA A 272 -3.82 2.99 10.16
CA ALA A 272 -4.95 2.59 10.98
C ALA A 272 -4.71 1.28 11.76
N ALA A 273 -4.21 0.24 11.08
CA ALA A 273 -3.99 -1.09 11.65
C ALA A 273 -2.97 -1.06 12.79
N TYR A 274 -1.93 -0.26 12.62
CA TYR A 274 -0.80 -0.18 13.56
C TYR A 274 -0.74 1.13 14.35
N ARG A 275 -1.90 1.79 14.48
CA ARG A 275 -2.03 3.02 15.25
C ARG A 275 -1.50 2.83 16.67
N GLY A 276 -0.70 3.79 17.13
CA GLY A 276 -0.16 3.79 18.49
C GLY A 276 1.20 3.11 18.62
N GLY A 277 1.95 2.94 17.53
CA GLY A 277 3.31 2.41 17.58
C GLY A 277 3.37 0.88 17.56
N ARG A 278 2.35 0.20 17.02
CA ARG A 278 2.27 -1.27 17.11
C ARG A 278 3.32 -2.02 16.28
N LEU A 279 3.97 -1.37 15.32
CA LEU A 279 5.11 -1.93 14.59
C LEU A 279 6.46 -1.68 15.28
N GLU A 280 6.47 -1.32 16.57
CA GLU A 280 7.71 -1.07 17.30
C GLU A 280 8.67 -2.27 17.22
N GLY A 281 9.84 -2.05 16.63
CA GLY A 281 10.86 -3.08 16.46
C GLY A 281 10.81 -3.79 15.10
N THR A 282 9.66 -3.85 14.44
CA THR A 282 9.50 -4.47 13.12
C THR A 282 10.23 -3.67 12.04
N MET A 283 11.00 -4.36 11.21
CA MET A 283 11.51 -3.82 9.95
C MET A 283 10.62 -4.26 8.79
N VAL A 284 10.40 -3.37 7.82
CA VAL A 284 9.65 -3.70 6.60
C VAL A 284 10.57 -3.56 5.40
N PHE A 285 10.69 -4.60 4.59
CA PHE A 285 11.34 -4.57 3.29
C PHE A 285 10.28 -4.78 2.22
N SER A 286 10.09 -3.80 1.34
CA SER A 286 9.14 -3.89 0.24
C SER A 286 9.86 -4.05 -1.08
N GLU A 287 9.56 -5.12 -1.79
CA GLU A 287 9.95 -5.32 -3.18
C GLU A 287 8.92 -4.73 -4.16
N THR A 288 7.83 -4.19 -3.63
CA THR A 288 6.75 -3.62 -4.41
C THR A 288 7.23 -2.43 -5.24
N CYS A 289 6.88 -2.44 -6.52
CA CYS A 289 7.09 -1.30 -7.40
C CYS A 289 6.47 -0.04 -6.80
N GLU A 290 7.13 1.09 -6.99
CA GLU A 290 6.57 2.41 -6.70
C GLU A 290 6.20 2.68 -5.23
N PHE A 291 6.70 1.85 -4.32
CA PHE A 291 6.44 1.94 -2.89
C PHE A 291 6.85 3.27 -2.23
N PHE A 292 7.89 3.93 -2.76
CA PHE A 292 8.39 5.24 -2.32
C PHE A 292 8.19 6.35 -3.35
N GLY A 293 7.41 6.14 -4.42
CA GLY A 293 7.37 7.11 -5.51
C GLY A 293 7.06 6.50 -6.87
N GLY A 294 6.86 7.35 -7.88
CA GLY A 294 6.72 6.98 -9.29
C GLY A 294 7.30 8.09 -10.18
N SER A 295 7.69 7.77 -11.42
CA SER A 295 8.29 8.73 -12.36
C SER A 295 9.44 9.59 -11.81
N ASN A 296 10.29 9.01 -10.95
CA ASN A 296 11.37 9.68 -10.23
C ASN A 296 10.92 10.78 -9.25
N ILE A 297 9.65 10.76 -8.85
CA ILE A 297 9.07 11.65 -7.85
C ILE A 297 8.89 10.86 -6.56
N LEU A 298 9.47 11.38 -5.47
CA LEU A 298 9.38 10.76 -4.15
C LEU A 298 7.98 10.95 -3.55
N ASP A 299 7.38 9.86 -3.11
CA ASP A 299 6.19 9.82 -2.28
C ASP A 299 6.45 8.95 -1.06
N LEU A 300 6.48 9.58 0.11
CA LEU A 300 6.76 8.91 1.37
C LEU A 300 5.48 8.50 2.11
N SER A 301 4.30 8.59 1.51
CA SER A 301 3.04 8.28 2.21
C SER A 301 3.02 6.86 2.78
N MET A 302 3.37 5.85 1.97
CA MET A 302 3.42 4.45 2.41
C MET A 302 4.48 4.21 3.49
N SER A 303 5.67 4.76 3.30
CA SER A 303 6.78 4.59 4.25
C SER A 303 6.54 5.30 5.57
N ASN A 304 6.01 6.52 5.53
CA ASN A 304 5.62 7.28 6.71
C ASN A 304 4.49 6.56 7.45
N ALA A 305 3.50 5.96 6.77
CA ALA A 305 2.44 5.21 7.43
C ALA A 305 2.99 4.06 8.30
N LEU A 306 4.03 3.38 7.84
CA LEU A 306 4.71 2.32 8.59
C LEU A 306 5.65 2.86 9.68
N LEU A 307 6.44 3.90 9.38
CA LEU A 307 7.36 4.51 10.34
C LEU A 307 6.63 5.21 11.49
N ASP A 308 5.56 5.95 11.20
CA ASP A 308 4.70 6.60 12.20
C ASP A 308 3.94 5.56 13.04
N ALA A 309 3.73 4.37 12.48
CA ALA A 309 3.21 3.20 13.19
C ALA A 309 4.24 2.46 14.04
N GLY A 310 5.50 2.93 14.10
CA GLY A 310 6.54 2.41 14.99
C GLY A 310 7.60 1.54 14.30
N ALA A 311 7.47 1.26 13.00
CA ALA A 311 8.45 0.44 12.28
C ALA A 311 9.86 1.00 12.46
N ARG A 312 10.81 0.10 12.77
CA ARG A 312 12.20 0.47 13.06
C ARG A 312 12.92 0.99 11.82
N ALA A 313 12.62 0.40 10.68
CA ALA A 313 13.15 0.74 9.37
C ALA A 313 12.17 0.29 8.28
N VAL A 314 12.14 1.03 7.17
CA VAL A 314 11.37 0.68 5.98
C VAL A 314 12.28 0.81 4.76
N VAL A 315 12.36 -0.25 3.96
CA VAL A 315 13.13 -0.30 2.70
C VAL A 315 12.16 -0.50 1.54
N GLY A 316 12.40 0.16 0.42
CA GLY A 316 11.55 0.12 -0.77
C GLY A 316 12.13 0.91 -1.94
N PHE A 317 11.38 0.99 -3.04
CA PHE A 317 11.85 1.56 -4.30
C PHE A 317 10.96 2.73 -4.76
N VAL A 318 11.57 3.74 -5.40
CA VAL A 318 10.90 4.98 -5.87
C VAL A 318 10.31 4.85 -7.27
N ASN A 319 10.59 3.77 -8.00
CA ASN A 319 10.06 3.56 -9.34
C ASN A 319 9.69 2.08 -9.46
N ASN A 320 9.19 1.71 -10.62
CA ASN A 320 9.21 0.33 -11.07
C ASN A 320 10.62 -0.27 -10.92
N VAL A 321 10.69 -1.47 -10.37
CA VAL A 321 11.94 -2.16 -10.04
C VAL A 321 11.98 -3.51 -10.74
N TYR A 322 13.11 -3.81 -11.36
CA TYR A 322 13.32 -5.12 -11.97
C TYR A 322 13.33 -6.21 -10.89
N ALA A 323 12.52 -7.26 -11.03
CA ALA A 323 12.27 -8.21 -9.94
C ALA A 323 13.54 -8.96 -9.49
N VAL A 324 14.50 -9.18 -10.39
CA VAL A 324 15.82 -9.77 -10.04
C VAL A 324 16.65 -8.79 -9.19
N TYR A 325 16.60 -7.50 -9.51
CA TYR A 325 17.35 -6.50 -8.76
C TYR A 325 16.78 -6.34 -7.34
N SER A 326 15.46 -6.22 -7.19
CA SER A 326 14.82 -6.13 -5.86
C SER A 326 15.15 -7.33 -4.98
N ARG A 327 15.02 -8.55 -5.52
CA ARG A 327 15.37 -9.80 -4.82
C ARG A 327 16.85 -9.88 -4.44
N SER A 328 17.75 -9.41 -5.30
CA SER A 328 19.19 -9.35 -4.98
C SER A 328 19.46 -8.37 -3.84
N MET A 329 18.76 -7.24 -3.80
CA MET A 329 18.86 -6.26 -2.72
C MET A 329 18.27 -6.80 -1.42
N LEU A 330 17.13 -7.50 -1.46
CA LEU A 330 16.54 -8.20 -0.31
C LEU A 330 17.55 -9.20 0.27
N TRP A 331 18.04 -10.11 -0.58
CA TRP A 331 19.01 -11.13 -0.21
C TRP A 331 20.26 -10.54 0.44
N GLY A 332 20.86 -9.54 -0.22
CA GLY A 332 22.04 -8.84 0.30
C GLY A 332 21.76 -8.15 1.63
N THR A 333 20.64 -7.43 1.74
CA THR A 333 20.30 -6.66 2.94
C THR A 333 20.11 -7.57 4.15
N VAL A 334 19.25 -8.58 4.05
CA VAL A 334 18.94 -9.48 5.17
C VAL A 334 20.18 -10.24 5.62
N ASN A 335 21.01 -10.70 4.68
CA ASN A 335 22.24 -11.41 5.02
C ASN A 335 23.28 -10.53 5.72
N GLN A 336 23.41 -9.27 5.33
CA GLN A 336 24.30 -8.34 6.05
C GLN A 336 23.80 -8.09 7.48
N LEU A 337 22.48 -8.01 7.68
CA LEU A 337 21.88 -7.89 9.01
C LEU A 337 22.09 -9.14 9.86
N ILE A 338 21.95 -10.35 9.29
CA ILE A 338 22.29 -11.62 9.95
C ILE A 338 23.76 -11.64 10.38
N MET A 339 24.66 -11.06 9.57
CA MET A 339 26.08 -10.89 9.92
C MET A 339 26.36 -9.76 10.93
N GLY A 340 25.33 -9.00 11.35
CA GLY A 340 25.45 -7.88 12.28
C GLY A 340 26.20 -6.66 11.70
N LYS A 341 26.05 -6.39 10.40
CA LYS A 341 26.73 -5.30 9.68
C LYS A 341 25.86 -4.12 9.32
#